data_AF-A0A1U8F0A6-F1
#
_entry.id   AF-A0A1U8F0A6-F1
#
_cell.length_a   1.000
_cell.length_b   1.000
_cell.length_c   1.000
_cell.angle_alpha   90.00
_cell.angle_beta   90.00
_cell.angle_gamma   90.00
#
_symmetry.space_group_name_H-M   'P 1'
#
loop_
_entity.id
_entity.type
_entity.pdbx_description
1 polymer ?
#
loop_
_entity_poly.entity_id
_entity_poly.type
_entity_poly.pdbx_seq_one_letter_code
_entity_poly.pdbx_strand_id
1 'polypeptide(L)'
;MARSIYFMAFLVLAVTLFVANGVQGQNNICKTTSKHFKGLCFADSKCRKVCIQEDKFEDGHCSKLQRKCLCTKNCVFDNIPNDVGTILVEDAKTLEAQLLEEVILGL
;
A
#
# COMPACT_ATOMS: atom_id res chain seq x y z
N MET A 1 13.27 -27.82 28.64
CA MET A 1 13.09 -28.29 27.25
C MET A 1 11.67 -28.07 26.73
N ALA A 2 10.62 -28.63 27.36
CA ALA A 2 9.23 -28.55 26.86
C ALA A 2 8.65 -27.12 26.77
N ARG A 3 8.92 -26.23 27.74
CA ARG A 3 8.45 -24.83 27.71
C ARG A 3 8.95 -24.04 26.49
N SER A 4 10.17 -24.34 26.03
CA SER A 4 10.75 -23.69 24.84
C SER A 4 10.07 -24.16 23.55
N ILE A 5 9.71 -25.46 23.49
CA ILE A 5 9.03 -26.06 22.34
C ILE A 5 7.64 -25.44 22.15
N TYR A 6 6.88 -25.22 23.24
CA TYR A 6 5.58 -24.54 23.16
C TYR A 6 5.69 -23.10 22.69
N PHE A 7 6.73 -22.37 23.11
CA PHE A 7 6.96 -21.00 22.68
C PHE A 7 7.31 -20.92 21.19
N MET A 8 8.18 -21.81 20.71
CA MET A 8 8.53 -21.88 19.28
C MET A 8 7.35 -22.30 18.42
N ALA A 9 6.54 -23.27 18.87
CA ALA A 9 5.32 -23.67 18.17
C ALA A 9 4.30 -22.53 18.09
N PHE A 10 4.13 -21.75 19.16
CA PHE A 10 3.25 -20.59 19.17
C PHE A 10 3.74 -19.48 18.21
N LEU A 11 5.05 -19.20 18.20
CA LEU A 11 5.62 -18.22 17.28
C LEU A 11 5.44 -18.62 15.82
N VAL A 12 5.68 -19.90 15.49
CA VAL A 12 5.46 -20.42 14.13
C VAL A 12 4.00 -20.27 13.73
N LEU A 13 3.07 -20.65 14.60
CA LEU A 13 1.63 -20.51 14.34
C LEU A 13 1.23 -19.04 14.10
N ALA A 14 1.74 -18.12 14.92
CA ALA A 14 1.46 -16.69 14.80
C ALA A 14 1.97 -16.11 13.47
N VAL A 15 3.18 -16.50 13.06
CA VAL A 15 3.77 -16.08 11.77
C VAL A 15 2.97 -16.65 10.60
N THR A 16 2.57 -17.92 10.63
CA THR A 16 1.75 -18.52 9.56
C THR A 16 0.40 -17.83 9.44
N LEU A 17 -0.26 -17.51 10.56
CA LEU A 17 -1.52 -16.77 10.57
C LEU A 17 -1.35 -15.33 10.08
N PHE A 18 -0.25 -14.67 10.43
CA PHE A 18 0.05 -13.32 9.94
C PHE A 18 0.30 -13.31 8.43
N VAL A 19 1.02 -14.29 7.89
CA VAL A 19 1.26 -14.43 6.44
C VAL A 19 -0.04 -14.76 5.70
N ALA A 20 -0.88 -15.64 6.24
CA ALA A 20 -2.17 -15.98 5.64
C ALA A 20 -3.17 -14.81 5.63
N ASN A 21 -3.13 -13.95 6.65
CA ASN A 21 -4.04 -12.81 6.77
C ASN A 21 -3.46 -11.48 6.24
N GLY A 22 -2.13 -11.40 6.09
CA GLY A 22 -1.39 -10.18 5.75
C GLY A 22 -1.35 -9.83 4.26
N VAL A 23 -1.93 -10.69 3.41
CA VAL A 23 -2.06 -10.47 1.96
C VAL A 23 -3.51 -10.53 1.52
N GLN A 24 -4.42 -10.00 2.33
CA GLN A 24 -5.65 -9.48 1.74
C GLN A 24 -5.26 -8.19 1.02
N GLY A 25 -4.89 -8.35 -0.26
CA GLY A 25 -4.74 -7.27 -1.22
C GLY A 25 -6.03 -6.48 -1.22
N GLN A 26 -6.09 -5.50 -0.34
CA GLN A 26 -7.18 -4.57 -0.23
C GLN A 26 -7.17 -3.88 -1.58
N ASN A 27 -8.15 -4.19 -2.45
CA ASN A 27 -8.37 -3.49 -3.71
C ASN A 27 -7.96 -2.06 -3.47
N ASN A 28 -6.90 -1.62 -4.14
CA ASN A 28 -6.18 -0.40 -3.80
C ASN A 28 -7.15 0.75 -4.03
N ILE A 29 -7.96 1.08 -3.02
CA ILE A 29 -9.02 2.07 -3.09
C ILE A 29 -8.44 3.33 -2.48
N CYS A 30 -8.18 4.30 -3.34
CA CYS A 30 -7.69 5.60 -2.97
C CYS A 30 -8.86 6.41 -2.41
N LYS A 31 -8.65 7.02 -1.25
CA LYS A 31 -9.64 7.90 -0.60
C LYS A 31 -9.08 9.33 -0.55
N THR A 32 -9.89 10.31 -0.91
CA THR A 32 -9.53 11.73 -0.78
C THR A 32 -10.72 12.55 -0.27
N THR A 33 -10.45 13.72 0.31
CA THR A 33 -11.53 14.66 0.68
C THR A 33 -11.98 15.42 -0.57
N SER A 34 -13.30 15.54 -0.79
CA SER A 34 -13.85 16.32 -1.92
C SER A 34 -13.45 17.79 -1.83
N LYS A 35 -13.11 18.40 -2.97
CA LYS A 35 -12.83 19.85 -3.07
C LYS A 35 -14.09 20.68 -3.31
N HIS A 36 -15.11 20.06 -3.91
CA HIS A 36 -16.33 20.72 -4.35
C HIS A 36 -17.47 20.60 -3.32
N PHE A 37 -17.41 19.63 -2.41
CA PHE A 37 -18.39 19.47 -1.36
C PHE A 37 -18.25 20.55 -0.29
N LYS A 38 -19.31 21.36 -0.10
CA LYS A 38 -19.32 22.46 0.87
C LYS A 38 -20.08 22.07 2.14
N GLY A 39 -19.48 22.40 3.29
CA GLY A 39 -20.10 22.24 4.60
C GLY A 39 -19.99 20.82 5.18
N LEU A 40 -20.81 20.57 6.21
CA LEU A 40 -20.86 19.30 6.93
C LEU A 40 -21.64 18.24 6.13
N CYS A 41 -21.07 17.04 6.04
CA CYS A 41 -21.60 15.89 5.34
C CYS A 41 -22.51 15.07 6.28
N PHE A 42 -23.80 15.06 5.98
CA PHE A 42 -24.81 14.28 6.72
C PHE A 42 -25.44 13.16 5.90
N ALA A 43 -25.38 13.24 4.57
CA ALA A 43 -26.01 12.29 3.66
C ALA A 43 -25.01 11.85 2.58
N ASP A 44 -24.73 10.55 2.53
CA ASP A 44 -23.78 9.96 1.59
C ASP A 44 -24.19 10.18 0.13
N SER A 45 -25.50 10.21 -0.16
CA SER A 45 -26.02 10.41 -1.52
C SER A 45 -25.59 11.74 -2.15
N LYS A 46 -25.53 12.82 -1.36
CA LYS A 46 -25.06 14.13 -1.83
C LYS A 46 -23.56 14.12 -2.05
N CYS A 47 -22.81 13.52 -1.13
CA CYS A 47 -21.36 13.38 -1.24
C CYS A 47 -20.98 12.56 -2.48
N ARG A 48 -21.59 11.39 -2.67
CA ARG A 48 -21.39 10.51 -3.82
C ARG A 48 -21.64 11.24 -5.14
N LYS A 49 -22.73 12.00 -5.27
CA LYS A 49 -23.03 12.77 -6.48
C LYS A 49 -21.92 13.77 -6.82
N VAL A 50 -21.45 14.54 -5.83
CA VAL A 50 -20.36 15.50 -6.02
C VAL A 50 -19.06 14.79 -6.39
N CYS A 51 -18.73 13.69 -5.70
CA CYS A 51 -17.54 12.91 -5.99
C CYS A 51 -17.51 12.39 -7.44
N ILE A 52 -18.66 11.90 -7.95
CA ILE A 52 -18.77 11.34 -9.29
C ILE A 52 -18.81 12.44 -10.37
N GLN A 53 -19.63 13.47 -10.16
CA GLN A 53 -19.90 14.49 -11.19
C GLN A 53 -18.81 15.57 -11.25
N GLU A 54 -18.28 16.00 -10.10
CA GLU A 54 -17.37 17.14 -10.00
C GLU A 54 -15.90 16.67 -9.85
N ASP A 55 -15.63 15.77 -8.90
CA ASP A 55 -14.26 15.36 -8.56
C ASP A 55 -13.73 14.18 -9.41
N LYS A 56 -14.57 13.56 -10.26
CA LYS A 56 -14.24 12.41 -11.12
C LYS A 56 -13.76 11.16 -10.36
N PHE A 57 -14.43 10.85 -9.26
CA PHE A 57 -14.25 9.60 -8.50
C PHE A 57 -15.38 8.61 -8.82
N GLU A 58 -15.18 7.33 -8.50
CA GLU A 58 -16.20 6.30 -8.75
C GLU A 58 -17.26 6.27 -7.64
N ASP A 59 -16.92 6.70 -6.42
CA ASP A 59 -17.80 6.67 -5.27
C ASP A 59 -17.43 7.78 -4.23
N GLY A 60 -18.27 7.98 -3.22
CA GLY A 60 -18.00 8.80 -2.03
C GLY A 60 -18.98 8.56 -0.88
N HIS A 61 -18.53 8.87 0.34
CA HIS A 61 -19.30 8.76 1.59
C HIS A 61 -18.89 9.82 2.62
N CYS A 62 -19.76 10.10 3.59
CA CYS A 62 -19.50 10.99 4.70
C CYS A 62 -18.67 10.29 5.78
N SER A 63 -17.58 10.94 6.20
CA SER A 63 -16.81 10.52 7.38
C SER A 63 -17.65 10.67 8.65
N LYS A 64 -17.70 9.63 9.48
CA LYS A 64 -18.49 9.62 10.73
C LYS A 64 -18.03 10.67 11.74
N LEU A 65 -16.71 10.86 11.87
CA LEU A 65 -16.13 11.73 12.90
C LEU A 65 -15.99 13.18 12.43
N GLN A 66 -15.31 13.41 11.30
CA GLN A 66 -15.05 14.77 10.81
C GLN A 66 -16.20 15.34 9.98
N ARG A 67 -17.24 14.54 9.66
CA ARG A 67 -18.36 14.95 8.80
C ARG A 67 -17.88 15.57 7.47
N LYS A 68 -16.74 15.11 6.96
CA LYS A 68 -16.23 15.49 5.63
C LYS A 68 -16.69 14.51 4.59
N CYS A 69 -16.87 14.97 3.35
CA CYS A 69 -17.14 14.10 2.21
C CYS A 69 -15.82 13.47 1.74
N LEU A 70 -15.76 12.14 1.74
CA LEU A 70 -14.63 11.34 1.28
C LEU A 70 -14.98 10.67 -0.04
N CYS A 71 -14.28 11.00 -1.11
CA CYS A 71 -14.40 10.37 -2.41
C CYS A 71 -13.45 9.18 -2.51
N THR A 72 -13.88 8.12 -3.21
CA THR A 72 -13.13 6.88 -3.37
C THR A 72 -13.09 6.44 -4.81
N LYS A 73 -11.94 5.94 -5.26
CA LYS A 73 -11.73 5.35 -6.58
C LYS A 73 -10.72 4.23 -6.49
N ASN A 74 -10.69 3.35 -7.47
CA ASN A 74 -9.54 2.47 -7.62
C ASN A 74 -8.28 3.32 -7.88
N CYS A 75 -7.28 3.19 -7.02
CA CYS A 75 -5.92 3.58 -7.34
C CYS A 75 -5.48 2.65 -8.46
N VAL A 76 -5.20 3.23 -9.62
CA VAL A 76 -4.15 2.67 -10.46
C VAL A 76 -2.89 3.04 -9.70
N PHE A 77 -2.38 2.13 -8.87
CA PHE A 77 -0.94 2.09 -8.71
C PHE A 77 -0.52 1.69 -10.12
N ASP A 78 -0.05 2.64 -10.93
CA ASP A 78 0.73 2.25 -12.09
C ASP A 78 1.68 1.22 -11.52
N ASN A 79 1.53 -0.04 -11.96
CA ASN A 79 2.53 -1.03 -11.69
C ASN A 79 3.77 -0.34 -12.20
N ILE A 80 4.62 0.14 -11.29
CA ILE A 80 5.98 0.51 -11.61
C ILE A 80 6.42 -0.67 -12.46
N PRO A 81 6.63 -0.46 -13.77
CA PRO A 81 6.82 -1.61 -14.61
C PRO A 81 8.05 -2.31 -14.06
N ASN A 82 8.08 -3.63 -14.19
CA ASN A 82 9.15 -4.44 -13.59
C ASN A 82 10.56 -4.00 -14.09
N ASP A 83 10.65 -3.04 -15.02
CA ASP A 83 11.87 -2.36 -15.44
C ASP A 83 12.58 -1.62 -14.30
N VAL A 84 11.88 -1.03 -13.32
CA VAL A 84 12.58 -0.40 -12.17
C VAL A 84 13.17 -1.45 -11.23
N GLY A 85 12.54 -2.61 -11.12
CA GLY A 85 13.06 -3.75 -10.37
C GLY A 85 14.33 -4.34 -11.01
N THR A 86 14.39 -4.40 -12.35
CA THR A 86 15.58 -4.85 -13.06
C THR A 86 16.74 -3.85 -12.96
N ILE A 87 16.45 -2.55 -12.98
CA ILE A 87 17.49 -1.51 -12.85
C ILE A 87 18.20 -1.58 -11.48
N LEU A 88 17.46 -1.87 -10.39
CA LEU A 88 18.06 -2.04 -9.05
C LEU A 88 18.89 -3.32 -8.91
N VAL A 89 18.54 -4.38 -9.63
CA VAL A 89 19.30 -5.65 -9.66
C VAL A 89 20.57 -5.49 -10.51
N GLU A 90 20.51 -4.71 -11.59
CA GLU A 90 21.68 -4.36 -12.40
C GLU A 90 22.70 -3.53 -11.61
N ASP A 91 22.26 -2.54 -10.83
CA ASP A 91 23.16 -1.71 -10.01
C ASP A 91 23.87 -2.52 -8.92
N ALA A 92 23.16 -3.46 -8.26
CA ALA A 92 23.75 -4.34 -7.25
C ALA A 92 24.82 -5.29 -7.84
N LYS A 93 24.55 -5.87 -9.02
CA LYS A 93 25.49 -6.77 -9.69
C LYS A 93 26.73 -6.04 -10.22
N THR A 94 26.56 -4.78 -10.61
CA THR A 94 27.65 -3.91 -11.08
C THR A 94 28.54 -3.50 -9.91
N LEU A 95 27.97 -3.25 -8.74
CA LEU A 95 28.71 -2.92 -7.52
C LEU A 95 29.55 -4.11 -7.00
N GLU A 96 29.05 -5.34 -7.08
CA GLU A 96 29.82 -6.54 -6.73
C GLU A 96 31.04 -6.75 -7.66
N ALA A 97 30.88 -6.47 -8.96
CA ALA A 97 31.98 -6.56 -9.93
C ALA A 97 33.05 -5.47 -9.71
N GLN A 98 32.63 -4.23 -9.43
CA GLN A 98 33.55 -3.14 -9.14
C GLN A 98 34.30 -3.34 -7.81
N LEU A 99 33.64 -3.87 -6.78
CA LEU A 99 34.28 -4.16 -5.49
C LEU A 99 35.32 -5.29 -5.58
N LEU A 100 35.12 -6.25 -6.49
CA LEU A 100 36.07 -7.33 -6.70
C LEU A 100 37.34 -6.87 -7.45
N GLU A 101 37.21 -5.94 -8.39
CA GLU A 101 38.33 -5.42 -9.18
C GLU A 101 39.25 -4.50 -8.35
N GLU A 102 38.66 -3.66 -7.48
CA GLU A 102 39.42 -2.83 -6.51
C GLU A 102 40.16 -3.67 -5.47
N VAL A 103 39.62 -4.83 -5.05
CA VAL A 103 40.28 -5.76 -4.10
C VAL A 103 41.42 -6.54 -4.76
N ILE A 104 41.27 -6.93 -6.03
CA ILE A 104 42.29 -7.72 -6.75
C ILE A 104 43.47 -6.85 -7.20
N LEU A 105 43.24 -5.57 -7.51
CA LEU A 105 44.27 -4.67 -8.04
C LEU A 105 44.83 -3.66 -7.00
N GLY A 106 44.28 -3.61 -5.78
CA GLY A 106 44.41 -2.42 -4.91
C GLY A 106 44.84 -2.59 -3.45
N LEU A 107 45.19 -3.77 -2.92
CA LEU A 107 46.10 -3.95 -1.76
C LEU A 107 46.46 -5.43 -1.52
#